data_AF-A0A1I3WC11-F1
#
_entry.id   AF-A0A1I3WC11-F1
#
_cell.length_a   1.000
_cell.length_b   1.000
_cell.length_c   1.000
_cell.angle_alpha   90.00
_cell.angle_beta   90.00
_cell.angle_gamma   90.00
#
_symmetry.space_group_name_H-M   'P 1'
#
loop_
_entity.id
_entity.type
_entity.pdbx_description
1 polymer ?
#
loop_
_entity_poly.entity_id
_entity_poly.type
_entity_poly.pdbx_seq_one_letter_code
_entity_poly.pdbx_strand_id
1 'polypeptide(L)'
;MAPTEEELANRIVRHLSWRNTETVALIWRGYLAGLLEWGLIEVSTYDRLLKLLPKVGSKALYELFADEPVSPEQEAEIDAYLAPSAQPESDG
;
A
#
# COMPACT_ATOMS: atom_id res chain seq x y z
N MET A 1 7.58 -23.49 6.53
CA MET A 1 6.60 -22.88 7.46
C MET A 1 6.53 -21.41 7.11
N ALA A 2 5.34 -20.87 6.85
CA ALA A 2 5.16 -19.44 6.59
C ALA A 2 5.29 -18.64 7.89
N PRO A 3 5.70 -17.36 7.85
CA PRO A 3 5.73 -16.51 9.03
C PRO A 3 4.32 -16.23 9.56
N THR A 4 4.19 -16.12 10.88
CA THR A 4 2.94 -15.73 11.54
C THR A 4 2.67 -14.22 11.42
N GLU A 5 1.43 -13.81 11.63
CA GLU A 5 1.05 -12.39 11.67
C GLU A 5 1.84 -11.61 12.73
N GLU A 6 2.04 -12.19 13.91
CA GLU A 6 2.80 -11.56 15.00
C GLU A 6 4.28 -11.34 14.61
N GLU A 7 4.91 -12.34 13.97
CA GLU A 7 6.29 -12.22 13.49
C GLU A 7 6.42 -11.13 12.43
N LEU A 8 5.47 -11.06 11.49
CA LEU A 8 5.42 -10.02 10.46
C LEU A 8 5.25 -8.62 11.08
N ALA A 9 4.27 -8.46 11.98
CA ALA A 9 3.99 -7.19 12.65
C ALA A 9 5.21 -6.69 13.44
N ASN A 10 5.83 -7.57 14.25
CA ASN A 10 7.02 -7.25 15.03
C ASN A 10 8.19 -6.82 14.14
N ARG A 11 8.35 -7.46 12.99
CA ARG A 11 9.42 -7.12 12.04
C ARG A 11 9.16 -5.80 11.34
N ILE A 12 7.91 -5.52 10.93
CA ILE A 12 7.49 -4.24 10.37
C ILE A 12 7.79 -3.11 11.35
N VAL A 13 7.31 -3.22 12.59
CA VAL A 13 7.50 -2.19 13.64
C VAL A 13 8.98 -1.93 13.89
N ARG A 14 9.82 -2.98 13.96
CA ARG A 14 11.26 -2.84 14.15
C ARG A 14 11.96 -2.14 12.99
N HIS A 15 11.58 -2.44 11.75
CA HIS A 15 12.16 -1.76 10.59
C HIS A 15 11.76 -0.28 10.56
N LEU A 16 10.48 0.00 10.81
CA LEU A 16 9.97 1.38 10.81
C LEU A 16 10.53 2.21 11.97
N SER A 17 10.90 1.61 13.10
CA SER A 17 11.50 2.35 14.21
C SER A 17 12.90 2.90 13.90
N TRP A 18 13.60 2.33 12.92
CA TRP A 18 14.93 2.82 12.50
C TRP A 18 14.89 3.50 11.13
N ARG A 19 13.93 3.16 10.26
CA ARG A 19 13.76 3.73 8.93
C ARG A 19 12.28 3.87 8.55
N ASN A 20 11.67 4.94 9.02
CA ASN A 20 10.29 5.29 8.67
C ASN A 20 10.25 6.10 7.36
N THR A 21 10.48 5.44 6.23
CA THR A 21 10.44 6.06 4.89
C THR A 21 9.40 5.41 4.00
N GLU A 22 8.94 6.16 3.01
CA GLU A 22 8.01 5.67 1.99
C GLU A 22 8.56 4.42 1.27
N THR A 23 9.86 4.39 0.95
CA THR A 23 10.51 3.23 0.34
C THR A 23 10.39 1.97 1.18
N VAL A 24 10.59 2.07 2.51
CA VAL A 24 10.44 0.92 3.41
C VAL A 24 8.98 0.46 3.45
N ALA A 25 8.03 1.40 3.42
CA ALA A 25 6.61 1.08 3.35
C ALA A 25 6.26 0.35 2.03
N LEU A 26 6.78 0.81 0.89
CA LEU A 26 6.59 0.17 -0.43
C LEU A 26 7.14 -1.27 -0.44
N ILE A 27 8.35 -1.50 0.07
CA ILE A 27 8.94 -2.84 0.19
C ILE A 27 8.02 -3.77 0.98
N TRP A 28 7.51 -3.31 2.11
CA TRP A 28 6.60 -4.10 2.93
C TRP A 28 5.26 -4.34 2.24
N ARG A 29 4.70 -3.36 1.53
CA ARG A 29 3.45 -3.53 0.77
C ARG A 29 3.59 -4.60 -0.30
N GLY A 30 4.67 -4.56 -1.09
CA GLY A 30 4.95 -5.57 -2.11
C GLY A 30 5.17 -6.96 -1.51
N TYR A 31 5.94 -7.05 -0.43
CA TYR A 31 6.18 -8.32 0.26
C TYR A 31 4.88 -8.94 0.81
N LEU A 32 4.04 -8.14 1.47
CA LEU A 32 2.75 -8.60 2.00
C LEU A 32 1.78 -9.00 0.88
N ALA A 33 1.78 -8.29 -0.25
CA ALA A 33 0.94 -8.63 -1.40
C ALA A 33 1.35 -9.98 -1.99
N GLY A 34 2.65 -10.23 -2.18
CA GLY A 34 3.13 -11.54 -2.63
C GLY A 34 2.76 -12.67 -1.66
N LEU A 35 2.87 -12.45 -0.34
CA LEU A 35 2.42 -13.43 0.65
C LEU A 35 0.92 -13.73 0.54
N LEU A 36 0.10 -12.71 0.27
CA LEU A 36 -1.34 -12.87 0.07
C LEU A 36 -1.63 -13.64 -1.22
N GLU A 37 -1.02 -13.26 -2.34
CA GLU A 37 -1.21 -13.90 -3.65
C GLU A 37 -0.79 -15.37 -3.65
N TRP A 38 0.24 -15.73 -2.89
CA TRP A 38 0.68 -17.12 -2.73
C TRP A 38 -0.14 -17.91 -1.69
N GLY A 39 -1.17 -17.30 -1.08
CA GLY A 39 -2.02 -17.94 -0.07
C GLY A 39 -1.30 -18.24 1.24
N LEU A 40 -0.24 -17.52 1.57
CA LEU A 40 0.54 -17.69 2.80
C LEU A 40 -0.03 -16.86 3.96
N ILE A 41 -0.83 -15.83 3.66
CA ILE A 41 -1.61 -15.06 4.63
C ILE A 41 -3.02 -14.82 4.10
N GLU A 42 -3.97 -14.63 5.01
CA GLU A 42 -5.35 -14.29 4.69
C GLU A 42 -5.51 -12.80 4.34
N VAL A 43 -6.54 -12.45 3.57
CA VAL A 43 -6.92 -11.04 3.27
C VAL A 43 -7.05 -10.23 4.56
N SER A 44 -7.68 -10.82 5.60
CA SER A 44 -7.84 -10.12 6.87
C SER A 44 -6.52 -9.83 7.60
N THR A 45 -5.52 -10.70 7.45
CA THR A 45 -4.17 -10.51 8.00
C THR A 45 -3.43 -9.44 7.20
N TYR A 46 -3.54 -9.46 5.88
CA TYR A 46 -3.01 -8.42 5.01
C TYR A 46 -3.54 -7.03 5.39
N ASP A 47 -4.86 -6.89 5.55
CA ASP A 47 -5.50 -5.62 5.93
C ASP A 47 -5.04 -5.09 7.30
N ARG A 48 -4.82 -5.98 8.28
CA ARG A 48 -4.31 -5.59 9.60
C ARG A 48 -2.85 -5.14 9.53
N LEU A 49 -2.02 -5.86 8.79
CA LEU A 49 -0.60 -5.52 8.65
C LEU A 49 -0.40 -4.22 7.85
N LEU A 50 -1.24 -3.94 6.83
CA LEU A 50 -1.19 -2.67 6.10
C LEU A 50 -1.41 -1.45 6.98
N LYS A 51 -2.20 -1.57 8.06
CA LYS A 51 -2.45 -0.46 9.00
C LYS A 51 -1.21 -0.06 9.81
N LEU A 52 -0.20 -0.93 9.86
CA LEU A 52 1.09 -0.62 10.50
C LEU A 52 2.00 0.20 9.61
N LEU A 53 1.75 0.22 8.29
CA LEU A 53 2.60 0.88 7.33
C LEU A 53 2.24 2.37 7.20
N PRO A 54 3.24 3.25 6.99
CA PRO A 54 3.00 4.63 6.62
C PRO A 54 2.13 4.75 5.38
N LYS A 55 1.50 5.92 5.24
CA LYS A 55 0.87 6.31 3.97
C LYS A 55 1.95 6.43 2.89
N VAL A 56 1.59 6.00 1.70
CA VAL A 56 2.40 6.01 0.48
C VAL A 56 1.60 6.74 -0.58
N GLY A 57 2.26 7.51 -1.44
CA GLY A 57 1.61 8.18 -2.57
C GLY A 57 0.98 7.17 -3.54
N SER A 58 -0.19 7.52 -4.07
CA SER A 58 -0.95 6.64 -4.98
C SER A 58 -0.17 6.28 -6.25
N LYS A 59 0.67 7.19 -6.76
CA LYS A 59 1.56 6.91 -7.90
C LYS A 59 2.49 5.74 -7.62
N ALA A 60 3.24 5.81 -6.51
CA ALA A 60 4.19 4.76 -6.15
C ALA A 60 3.51 3.42 -5.85
N LEU A 61 2.27 3.44 -5.33
CA LEU A 61 1.47 2.24 -5.20
C LEU A 61 1.06 1.66 -6.55
N TYR A 62 0.61 2.51 -7.48
CA TYR A 62 0.25 2.07 -8.83
C TYR A 62 1.44 1.41 -9.52
N GLU A 63 2.60 2.09 -9.54
CA GLU A 63 3.81 1.56 -10.18
C GLU A 63 4.22 0.20 -9.58
N LEU A 64 4.14 0.06 -8.25
CA LEU A 64 4.48 -1.17 -7.55
C LEU A 64 3.57 -2.35 -7.95
N PHE A 65 2.27 -2.11 -8.14
CA PHE A 65 1.30 -3.18 -8.41
C PHE A 65 1.01 -3.41 -9.89
N ALA A 66 1.24 -2.41 -10.74
CA ALA A 66 1.11 -2.53 -12.18
C ALA A 66 2.38 -3.13 -12.84
N ASP A 67 3.50 -3.20 -12.10
CA ASP A 67 4.82 -3.62 -12.61
C ASP A 67 5.31 -2.80 -13.82
N GLU A 68 4.82 -1.56 -13.93
CA GLU A 68 5.15 -0.62 -14.99
C GLU A 68 5.19 0.82 -14.45
N PRO A 69 6.03 1.70 -15.03
CA PRO A 69 6.02 3.12 -14.67
C PRO A 69 4.70 3.76 -15.07
N VAL A 70 4.20 4.67 -14.24
CA VAL A 70 3.01 5.46 -14.57
C VAL A 70 3.35 6.40 -15.73
N SER A 71 2.56 6.33 -16.80
CA SER A 71 2.63 7.28 -17.91
C SER A 71 2.10 8.66 -17.48
N PRO A 72 2.48 9.75 -18.18
CA PRO A 72 1.96 11.09 -17.87
C PRO A 72 0.42 11.19 -17.92
N GLU A 73 -0.23 10.41 -18.79
CA GLU A 73 -1.69 10.36 -18.91
C GLU A 73 -2.32 9.70 -17.68
N GLN A 74 -1.78 8.55 -17.26
CA GLN A 74 -2.21 7.86 -16.03
C GLN A 74 -1.95 8.71 -14.77
N GLU A 75 -0.85 9.47 -14.72
CA GLU A 75 -0.56 10.39 -13.61
C GLU A 75 -1.65 11.47 -13.50
N ALA A 76 -2.06 12.07 -14.63
CA ALA A 76 -3.13 13.05 -14.65
C ALA A 76 -4.49 12.47 -14.21
N GLU A 77 -4.79 11.22 -14.56
CA GLU A 77 -6.02 10.52 -14.13
C GLU A 77 -6.01 10.22 -12.63
N ILE A 78 -4.89 9.73 -12.10
CA ILE A 78 -4.71 9.47 -10.65
C ILE A 78 -4.89 10.78 -9.87
N ASP A 79 -4.26 11.86 -10.31
CA ASP A 79 -4.37 13.17 -9.67
C ASP A 79 -5.80 13.72 -9.76
N ALA A 80 -6.49 13.57 -10.89
CA ALA A 80 -7.88 14.00 -11.05
C ALA A 80 -8.85 13.22 -10.13
N TYR A 81 -8.62 11.91 -9.96
CA TYR A 81 -9.43 11.07 -9.06
C TYR A 81 -9.20 11.40 -7.57
N LEU A 82 -7.96 11.76 -7.21
CA LEU A 82 -7.58 12.08 -5.83
C LEU A 82 -7.77 13.55 -5.48
N ALA A 83 -7.92 14.42 -6.48
CA ALA A 83 -8.35 15.79 -6.27
C ALA A 83 -9.67 15.75 -5.50
N PRO A 84 -9.81 16.53 -4.40
CA PRO A 84 -11.07 16.65 -3.70
C PRO A 84 -12.06 17.23 -4.71
N SER A 85 -12.87 16.37 -5.30
CA SER A 85 -13.96 16.81 -6.15
C SER A 85 -14.84 17.67 -5.25
N ALA A 86 -15.02 18.93 -5.65
CA ALA A 86 -16.18 19.71 -5.26
C ALA A 86 -17.38 18.77 -5.46
N GLN A 87 -17.95 18.29 -4.35
CA GLN A 87 -19.20 17.54 -4.43
C GLN A 87 -20.16 18.47 -5.18
N PRO A 88 -20.77 18.05 -6.31
CA PRO A 88 -21.97 18.74 -6.75
C PRO A 88 -22.96 18.57 -5.60
N GLU A 89 -23.37 19.69 -5.01
CA GLU A 89 -24.50 19.72 -4.08
C GLU A 89 -25.64 18.93 -4.72
N SER A 90 -26.04 17.84 -4.07
CA SER A 90 -27.25 17.13 -4.45
C SER A 90 -28.42 18.01 -4.05
N ASP A 91 -28.87 18.86 -4.97
CA ASP A 91 -30.19 19.47 -4.88
C ASP A 91 -31.24 18.36 -5.08
N GLY A 92 -31.99 18.08 -4.01
CA GLY A 92 -33.09 17.12 -3.98
C GLY A 92 -33.72 17.01 -2.59
#